data_AF-A0A355QBW1-F1
#
_entry.id   AF-A0A355QBW1-F1
#
_cell.length_a   1.000
_cell.length_b   1.000
_cell.length_c   1.000
_cell.angle_alpha   90.00
_cell.angle_beta   90.00
_cell.angle_gamma   90.00
#
_symmetry.space_group_name_H-M   'P 1'
#
loop_
_entity.id
_entity.type
_entity.pdbx_description
1 polymer ?
#
loop_
_entity_poly.entity_id
_entity_poly.type
_entity_poly.pdbx_seq_one_letter_code
_entity_poly.pdbx_strand_id
1 'polypeptide(L)' 'RTQHLGPDEILVGARVAFDPDLDTAGVAAAVNVVEERVRRAVPTARPIYVEPADPT' A
#
# COMPACT_ATOMS: atom_id res chain seq x y z
N ARG A 1 -7.87 1.71 4.58
CA ARG A 1 -8.99 2.66 4.35
C ARG A 1 -9.07 2.98 2.85
N THR A 2 -10.24 3.26 2.30
CA THR A 2 -10.40 3.69 0.91
C THR A 2 -11.21 4.99 0.82
N GLN A 3 -11.02 5.76 -0.27
CA GLN A 3 -11.78 6.97 -0.59
C GLN A 3 -11.95 7.06 -2.11
N HIS A 4 -13.13 7.42 -2.60
CA HIS A 4 -13.31 7.74 -4.01
C HIS A 4 -12.86 9.18 -4.26
N LEU A 5 -11.97 9.38 -5.22
CA LEU A 5 -11.53 10.71 -5.69
C LEU A 5 -12.35 11.17 -6.90
N GLY A 6 -12.95 10.22 -7.60
CA GLY A 6 -13.86 10.40 -8.72
C GLY A 6 -14.69 9.13 -8.95
N PRO A 7 -15.51 9.09 -10.01
CA PRO A 7 -16.36 7.93 -10.29
C PRO A 7 -15.55 6.64 -10.54
N ASP A 8 -14.35 6.78 -11.11
CA ASP A 8 -13.49 5.65 -11.50
C ASP A 8 -12.16 5.59 -10.74
N GLU A 9 -11.94 6.50 -9.78
CA GLU A 9 -10.67 6.63 -9.07
C GLU A 9 -10.83 6.40 -7.58
N ILE A 10 -10.08 5.42 -7.05
CA ILE A 10 -10.11 5.04 -5.65
C ILE A 10 -8.72 5.20 -5.03
N LEU A 11 -8.63 6.08 -4.05
CA LEU A 11 -7.48 6.15 -3.15
C LEU A 11 -7.52 4.97 -2.18
N VAL A 12 -6.39 4.30 -2.03
CA VAL A 12 -6.18 3.23 -1.05
C VAL A 12 -5.10 3.65 -0.06
N GLY A 13 -5.45 3.68 1.23
CA GLY A 13 -4.49 3.80 2.33
C GLY A 13 -4.33 2.46 3.05
N ALA A 14 -3.11 1.96 3.14
CA ALA A 14 -2.77 0.67 3.75
C ALA A 14 -1.74 0.84 4.87
N ARG A 15 -2.10 0.41 6.08
CA ARG A 15 -1.15 0.21 7.18
C ARG A 15 -0.59 -1.21 7.09
N VAL A 16 0.73 -1.32 7.02
CA VAL A 16 1.41 -2.61 6.85
C VAL A 16 2.48 -2.75 7.92
N ALA A 17 2.45 -3.88 8.63
CA ALA A 17 3.55 -4.27 9.48
C ALA A 17 4.70 -4.75 8.59
N PHE A 18 5.87 -4.13 8.74
CA PHE A 18 7.10 -4.56 8.09
C PHE A 18 7.94 -5.33 9.10
N ASP A 19 8.76 -6.25 8.60
CA ASP A 19 9.80 -6.85 9.41
C ASP A 19 10.82 -5.76 9.80
N PRO A 20 11.11 -5.57 11.10
CA PRO A 20 11.98 -4.50 11.57
C PRO A 20 13.44 -4.65 11.11
N ASP A 21 13.85 -5.84 10.68
CA ASP A 21 15.21 -6.11 10.21
C ASP A 21 15.41 -5.79 8.72
N LEU A 22 14.36 -5.32 8.03
CA LEU A 22 14.47 -4.89 6.64
C LEU A 22 15.29 -3.60 6.53
N ASP A 23 16.24 -3.60 5.60
CA ASP A 23 16.87 -2.38 5.14
C ASP A 23 15.94 -1.59 4.21
N THR A 24 16.37 -0.38 3.82
CA THR A 24 15.58 0.50 2.95
C THR A 24 15.20 -0.15 1.61
N ALA A 25 16.09 -0.98 1.05
CA ALA A 25 15.83 -1.67 -0.22
C ALA A 25 14.77 -2.77 -0.03
N GLY A 26 14.83 -3.51 1.07
CA GLY A 26 13.85 -4.49 1.48
C GLY A 26 12.47 -3.90 1.72
N VAL A 27 12.39 -2.75 2.42
CA VAL A 27 11.13 -2.01 2.60
C VAL A 27 10.56 -1.57 1.25
N ALA A 28 11.38 -1.02 0.35
CA ALA A 28 10.93 -0.61 -0.98
C ALA A 28 10.39 -1.80 -1.80
N ALA A 29 11.07 -2.95 -1.75
CA ALA A 29 10.59 -4.17 -2.40
C ALA A 29 9.26 -4.66 -1.80
N ALA A 30 9.11 -4.62 -0.48
CA ALA A 30 7.87 -4.98 0.20
C ALA A 30 6.71 -4.04 -0.21
N VAL A 31 6.95 -2.73 -0.28
CA VAL A 31 5.97 -1.75 -0.76
C VAL A 31 5.53 -2.07 -2.21
N ASN A 32 6.47 -2.37 -3.11
CA ASN A 32 6.13 -2.75 -4.49
C ASN A 32 5.21 -3.97 -4.54
N VAL A 33 5.47 -5.00 -3.72
CA VAL A 33 4.63 -6.20 -3.62
C VAL A 33 3.23 -5.86 -3.08
N VAL A 34 3.14 -4.97 -2.09
CA VAL A 34 1.84 -4.51 -1.57
C VAL A 34 1.06 -3.80 -2.67
N GLU A 35 1.67 -2.87 -3.39
CA GLU A 35 1.00 -2.14 -4.47
C GLU A 35 0.55 -3.07 -5.60
N GLU A 36 1.38 -4.03 -6.00
CA GLU A 36 1.02 -5.03 -7.02
C GLU A 36 -0.22 -5.82 -6.59
N ARG A 37 -0.24 -6.30 -5.34
CA ARG A 37 -1.40 -7.04 -4.79
C ARG A 37 -2.66 -6.19 -4.76
N VAL A 38 -2.55 -4.93 -4.36
CA VAL A 38 -3.68 -3.99 -4.38
C VAL A 38 -4.18 -3.78 -5.80
N ARG A 39 -3.31 -3.52 -6.78
CA ARG A 39 -3.71 -3.33 -8.19
C ARG A 39 -4.30 -4.58 -8.81
N ARG A 40 -3.84 -5.77 -8.42
CA ARG A 40 -4.43 -7.03 -8.86
C ARG A 40 -5.85 -7.22 -8.35
N ALA A 41 -6.12 -6.81 -7.10
CA ALA A 41 -7.44 -6.92 -6.49
C ALA A 41 -8.38 -5.77 -6.94
N VAL A 42 -7.85 -4.57 -7.10
CA VAL A 42 -8.57 -3.35 -7.46
C VAL A 42 -7.79 -2.61 -8.56
N PRO A 43 -8.03 -2.94 -9.85
CA PRO A 43 -7.26 -2.37 -10.97
C PRO A 43 -7.31 -0.85 -11.09
N THR A 44 -8.36 -0.22 -10.55
CA THR A 44 -8.59 1.23 -10.57
C THR A 44 -7.99 1.98 -9.37
N ALA A 45 -7.31 1.28 -8.45
CA ALA A 45 -6.73 1.90 -7.26
C ALA A 45 -5.61 2.89 -7.60
N ARG A 46 -5.91 4.19 -7.48
CA ARG A 46 -4.99 5.32 -7.68
C ARG A 46 -5.47 6.50 -6.80
N PRO A 47 -4.59 7.13 -5.99
CA PRO A 47 -3.26 6.68 -5.56
C PRO A 47 -3.30 5.58 -4.48
N ILE A 48 -2.20 4.86 -4.28
CA ILE A 48 -2.01 3.87 -3.20
C ILE A 48 -0.97 4.43 -2.23
N TYR A 49 -1.32 4.60 -0.97
CA TYR A 49 -0.43 5.00 0.11
C TYR A 49 -0.19 3.83 1.05
N VAL A 50 1.07 3.43 1.19
CA VAL A 50 1.51 2.41 2.14
C VAL A 50 2.27 3.09 3.27
N GLU A 51 1.79 2.90 4.50
CA GLU A 51 2.41 3.42 5.70
C GLU A 51 2.71 2.27 6.69
N PRO A 52 3.75 2.37 7.52
CA PRO A 52 4.00 1.40 8.56
C PRO A 52 2.85 1.37 9.56
N ALA A 53 2.48 0.16 10.00
CA ALA A 53 1.56 0.00 11.12
C ALA A 53 2.20 0.51 12.42
N ASP A 54 1.36 0.92 13.38
CA ASP A 54 1.83 1.32 14.70
C ASP A 54 2.60 0.14 15.34
N PRO A 55 3.76 0.39 16.00
CA PRO A 55 4.50 -0.66 16.69
C PRO A 55 3.57 -1.29 17.73
N THR A 56 3.35 -2.59 17.58
CA THR A 56 2.50 -3.39 18.47
C THR A 56 3.29 -3.89 19.67
#